data_AF-A0A8X6LAA6-F1
#
_entry.id   AF-A0A8X6LAA6-F1
#
_cell.length_a   1.000
_cell.length_b   1.000
_cell.length_c   1.000
_cell.angle_alpha   90.00
_cell.angle_beta   90.00
_cell.angle_gamma   90.00
#
_symmetry.space_group_name_H-M   'P 1'
#
loop_
_entity.id
_entity.type
_entity.pdbx_description
1 polymer ?
#
loop_
_entity_poly.entity_id
_entity_poly.type
_entity_poly.pdbx_seq_one_letter_code
_entity_poly.pdbx_strand_id
1 'polypeptide(L)'
;MCIVFDASSHEDGQLPLNDSIWPGVNLNPNIFHPIISFRLNTIAIAADIERAFLQISLHDEDRDAVRFLFPELGSNQTAAYKFQVYRFKRVMFGVNVSPFLLSATIKYHIEKYREQYPAATEMLDTCLYVDDVISGADDISQALKISKDADNHKNCQHITEMEFKQSNTDENLEKGRI
;
A
#
# COMPACT_ATOMS: atom_id res chain seq x y z
N MET A 1 7.56 7.05 -17.54
CA MET A 1 6.09 7.10 -17.73
C MET A 1 5.51 5.93 -16.96
N CYS A 2 4.60 6.17 -16.03
CA CYS A 2 3.94 5.13 -15.23
C CYS A 2 2.57 4.82 -15.85
N ILE A 3 2.17 3.55 -15.82
CA ILE A 3 0.85 3.10 -16.28
C ILE A 3 -0.10 3.18 -15.08
N VAL A 4 -1.24 3.84 -15.24
CA VAL A 4 -2.29 3.96 -14.21
C VAL A 4 -3.58 3.36 -14.76
N PHE A 5 -4.22 2.52 -13.97
CA PHE A 5 -5.54 1.98 -14.30
C PHE A 5 -6.62 2.96 -13.81
N ASP A 6 -7.47 3.41 -14.73
CA ASP A 6 -8.57 4.31 -14.43
C ASP A 6 -9.89 3.52 -14.36
N ALA A 7 -10.29 3.14 -13.14
CA ALA A 7 -11.53 2.42 -12.89
C ALA A 7 -12.78 3.34 -12.88
N SER A 8 -12.60 4.64 -13.06
CA SER A 8 -13.66 5.64 -13.14
C SER A 8 -13.98 6.03 -14.60
N SER A 9 -13.14 5.61 -15.55
CA SER A 9 -13.38 5.80 -16.98
C SER A 9 -14.56 4.95 -17.46
N HIS A 10 -15.43 5.55 -18.26
CA HIS A 10 -16.62 4.92 -18.82
C HIS A 10 -17.03 5.61 -20.14
N GLU A 11 -17.80 4.88 -20.94
CA GLU A 11 -18.50 5.45 -22.10
C GLU A 11 -19.77 6.18 -21.63
N ASP A 12 -20.21 7.18 -22.40
CA ASP A 12 -21.44 7.92 -22.12
C ASP A 12 -22.64 6.96 -21.90
N GLY A 13 -23.27 7.06 -20.73
CA GLY A 13 -24.42 6.24 -20.36
C GLY A 13 -24.09 4.84 -19.82
N GLN A 14 -22.80 4.48 -19.71
CA GLN A 14 -22.36 3.27 -19.02
C GLN A 14 -21.88 3.59 -17.60
N LEU A 15 -21.99 2.62 -16.69
CA LEU A 15 -21.47 2.76 -15.33
C LEU A 15 -19.97 2.41 -15.30
N PRO A 16 -19.12 3.23 -14.62
CA PRO A 16 -17.74 2.86 -14.41
C PRO A 16 -17.62 1.68 -13.45
N LEU A 17 -16.42 1.07 -13.44
CA LEU A 17 -16.13 -0.07 -12.58
C LEU A 17 -16.29 0.28 -11.09
N ASN A 18 -15.82 1.45 -10.68
CA ASN A 18 -15.94 1.92 -9.30
C ASN A 18 -17.41 2.04 -8.83
N ASP A 19 -18.34 2.37 -9.72
CA ASP A 19 -19.76 2.47 -9.35
C ASP A 19 -20.47 1.11 -9.38
N SER A 20 -19.85 0.12 -10.03
CA SER A 20 -20.37 -1.24 -10.17
C SER A 20 -19.87 -2.20 -9.08
N ILE A 21 -18.86 -1.80 -8.31
CA ILE A 21 -18.27 -2.60 -7.23
C ILE A 21 -18.59 -1.95 -5.89
N TRP A 22 -18.91 -2.79 -4.89
CA TRP A 22 -19.06 -2.33 -3.53
C TRP A 22 -17.70 -1.93 -2.93
N PRO A 23 -17.48 -0.66 -2.52
CA PRO A 23 -16.17 -0.17 -2.06
C PRO A 23 -15.71 -0.76 -0.72
N GLY A 24 -16.62 -1.41 0.02
CA GLY A 24 -16.35 -1.87 1.38
C GLY A 24 -16.45 -0.74 2.41
N VAL A 25 -16.23 -1.10 3.68
CA VAL A 25 -16.22 -0.16 4.80
C VAL A 25 -14.81 0.38 5.03
N ASN A 26 -14.68 1.61 5.50
CA ASN A 26 -13.36 2.13 5.87
C ASN A 26 -12.86 1.43 7.15
N LEU A 27 -11.86 0.57 6.98
CA LEU A 27 -11.23 -0.17 8.09
C LEU A 27 -9.93 0.47 8.56
N ASN A 28 -9.47 1.56 7.95
CA ASN A 28 -8.23 2.20 8.34
C ASN A 28 -8.34 2.78 9.75
N PRO A 29 -7.30 2.62 10.58
CA PRO A 29 -7.27 3.25 11.89
C PRO A 29 -7.23 4.78 11.75
N ASN A 30 -7.48 5.45 12.85
CA ASN A 30 -7.49 6.90 12.88
C ASN A 30 -6.08 7.46 12.59
N ILE A 31 -5.94 8.18 11.48
CA ILE A 31 -4.67 8.78 11.03
C ILE A 31 -4.04 9.73 12.05
N PHE A 32 -4.83 10.30 12.98
CA PHE A 32 -4.29 11.21 13.99
C PHE A 32 -3.26 10.53 14.89
N HIS A 33 -3.44 9.26 15.23
CA HIS A 33 -2.52 8.58 16.14
C HIS A 33 -1.11 8.42 15.54
N PRO A 34 -0.94 7.84 14.34
CA PRO A 34 0.37 7.80 13.69
C PRO A 34 0.99 9.19 13.46
N ILE A 35 0.20 10.19 13.06
CA ILE A 35 0.70 11.56 12.84
C ILE A 35 1.19 12.20 14.14
N ILE A 36 0.46 12.02 15.24
CA ILE A 36 0.83 12.57 16.55
C ILE A 36 2.12 11.92 17.03
N SER A 37 2.24 10.60 16.98
CA SER A 37 3.47 9.89 17.34
C SER A 37 4.66 10.37 16.51
N PHE A 38 4.49 10.48 15.19
CA PHE A 38 5.52 11.01 14.30
C PHE A 38 6.00 12.42 14.68
N ARG A 39 5.10 13.28 15.18
CA ARG A 39 5.44 14.68 15.53
C ARG A 39 5.92 14.87 16.96
N LEU A 40 5.52 14.03 17.90
CA LEU A 40 5.86 14.18 19.31
C LEU A 40 7.21 13.55 19.67
N ASN A 41 7.63 12.53 18.93
CA ASN A 41 8.90 11.86 19.17
C ASN A 41 10.07 12.61 18.53
N THR A 42 11.23 12.53 19.18
CA THR A 42 12.49 13.16 18.71
C THR A 42 12.93 12.60 17.35
N ILE A 43 12.68 11.32 17.09
CA ILE A 43 13.06 10.62 15.88
C ILE A 43 11.80 10.06 15.23
N ALA A 44 11.55 10.50 14.01
CA ALA A 44 10.42 10.05 13.22
C ALA A 44 10.77 8.79 12.43
N ILE A 45 9.89 7.79 12.43
CA ILE A 45 10.07 6.53 11.71
C ILE A 45 8.94 6.39 10.71
N ALA A 46 9.30 6.21 9.44
CA ALA A 46 8.37 5.90 8.37
C ALA A 46 8.87 4.69 7.59
N ALA A 47 7.98 3.76 7.30
CA ALA A 47 8.21 2.63 6.42
C ALA A 47 7.03 2.47 5.47
N ASP A 48 7.32 2.14 4.21
CA ASP A 48 6.29 1.76 3.25
C ASP A 48 6.27 0.24 3.10
N ILE A 49 5.09 -0.32 2.96
CA ILE A 49 4.91 -1.72 2.61
C ILE A 49 5.00 -1.88 1.08
N GLU A 50 6.14 -2.37 0.61
CA GLU A 50 6.39 -2.51 -0.82
C GLU A 50 5.32 -3.39 -1.46
N ARG A 51 4.64 -2.83 -2.47
CA ARG A 51 3.65 -3.53 -3.30
C ARG A 51 2.53 -4.19 -2.50
N ALA A 52 2.10 -3.57 -1.40
CA ALA A 52 1.08 -4.09 -0.48
C ALA A 52 -0.13 -4.73 -1.20
N PHE A 53 -0.74 -3.99 -2.14
CA PHE A 53 -1.89 -4.46 -2.91
C PHE A 53 -1.57 -5.68 -3.79
N LEU A 54 -0.38 -5.72 -4.40
CA LEU A 54 0.00 -6.83 -5.30
C LEU A 54 0.22 -8.14 -4.55
N GLN A 55 0.46 -8.08 -3.23
CA GLN A 55 0.56 -9.27 -2.38
C GLN A 55 -0.78 -9.97 -2.18
N ILE A 56 -1.90 -9.30 -2.48
CA ILE A 56 -3.25 -9.83 -2.31
C ILE A 56 -3.74 -10.42 -3.65
N SER A 57 -4.03 -11.72 -3.65
CA SER A 57 -4.58 -12.40 -4.83
C SER A 57 -6.08 -12.23 -4.94
N LEU A 58 -6.57 -11.98 -6.14
CA LEU A 58 -8.00 -11.98 -6.45
C LEU A 58 -8.48 -13.41 -6.68
N HIS A 59 -9.69 -13.71 -6.21
CA HIS A 59 -10.37 -14.96 -6.51
C HIS A 59 -10.60 -15.10 -8.02
N ASP A 60 -10.52 -16.32 -8.56
CA ASP A 60 -10.57 -16.54 -10.01
C ASP A 60 -11.84 -15.97 -10.66
N GLU A 61 -12.95 -16.00 -9.94
CA GLU A 61 -14.26 -15.49 -10.38
C GLU A 61 -14.31 -13.95 -10.45
N ASP A 62 -13.60 -13.25 -9.56
CA ASP A 62 -13.60 -11.77 -9.50
C ASP A 62 -12.66 -11.14 -10.53
N ARG A 63 -11.71 -11.91 -11.06
CA ARG A 63 -10.71 -11.41 -12.04
C ARG A 63 -11.35 -10.93 -13.34
N ASP A 64 -12.56 -11.35 -13.62
CA ASP A 64 -13.28 -10.96 -14.83
C ASP A 64 -13.73 -9.49 -14.80
N ALA A 65 -13.94 -8.93 -13.61
CA ALA A 65 -14.30 -7.53 -13.41
C ALA A 65 -13.12 -6.57 -13.66
N VAL A 66 -11.88 -7.05 -13.57
CA VAL A 66 -10.66 -6.24 -13.64
C VAL A 66 -9.86 -6.53 -14.92
N ARG A 67 -10.54 -6.40 -16.07
CA ARG A 67 -9.94 -6.53 -17.40
C ARG A 67 -9.39 -5.21 -17.91
N PHE A 68 -8.37 -5.28 -18.77
CA PHE A 68 -7.83 -4.12 -19.47
C PHE A 68 -7.37 -4.49 -20.88
N LEU A 69 -7.39 -3.49 -21.76
CA LEU A 69 -6.88 -3.60 -23.12
C LEU A 69 -5.43 -3.13 -23.17
N PHE A 70 -4.58 -3.89 -23.83
CA PHE A 70 -3.19 -3.53 -24.07
C PHE A 70 -2.86 -3.62 -25.56
N PRO A 71 -2.21 -2.60 -26.14
CA PRO A 71 -1.90 -2.59 -27.57
C PRO A 71 -0.86 -3.67 -27.91
N GLU A 72 -1.02 -4.30 -29.07
CA GLU A 72 -0.05 -5.26 -29.59
C GLU A 72 1.20 -4.50 -30.11
N LEU A 73 2.35 -4.74 -29.46
CA LEU A 73 3.64 -4.18 -29.84
C LEU A 73 4.05 -4.68 -31.23
N GLY A 74 4.28 -3.76 -32.17
CA GLY A 74 4.74 -4.08 -33.53
C GLY A 74 3.67 -4.00 -34.62
N SER A 75 2.43 -3.59 -34.30
CA SER A 75 1.46 -3.24 -35.33
C SER A 75 1.88 -1.92 -36.01
N ASN A 76 2.19 -2.00 -37.31
CA ASN A 76 2.48 -0.81 -38.12
C ASN A 76 1.29 0.17 -37.99
N GLN A 77 1.58 1.45 -37.73
CA GLN A 77 0.61 2.52 -37.41
C GLN A 77 -0.48 2.77 -38.48
N THR A 78 -0.46 2.01 -39.58
CA THR A 78 -1.37 2.09 -40.72
C THR A 78 -2.42 0.99 -40.79
N ALA A 79 -2.35 -0.06 -39.95
CA ALA A 79 -3.40 -1.07 -39.81
C ALA A 79 -4.14 -0.87 -38.48
N ALA A 80 -5.45 -1.15 -38.46
CA ALA A 80 -6.31 -1.02 -37.29
C ALA A 80 -5.60 -1.48 -35.99
N TYR A 81 -5.62 -0.63 -34.96
CA TYR A 81 -5.01 -0.92 -33.66
C TYR A 81 -5.49 -2.27 -33.15
N LYS A 82 -4.57 -3.22 -33.02
CA LYS A 82 -4.85 -4.52 -32.42
C LYS A 82 -4.63 -4.43 -30.92
N PHE A 83 -5.61 -4.88 -30.16
CA PHE A 83 -5.56 -4.94 -28.70
C PHE A 83 -5.66 -6.37 -28.22
N GLN A 84 -4.93 -6.67 -27.14
CA GLN A 84 -5.06 -7.89 -26.37
C GLN A 84 -5.77 -7.57 -25.05
N VAL A 85 -6.67 -8.47 -24.63
CA VAL A 85 -7.39 -8.35 -23.36
C VAL A 85 -6.60 -9.10 -22.29
N TYR A 86 -6.22 -8.39 -21.24
CA TYR A 86 -5.62 -8.97 -20.05
C TYR A 86 -6.56 -8.81 -18.85
N ARG A 87 -6.28 -9.56 -17.78
CA ARG A 87 -6.99 -9.48 -16.50
C ARG A 87 -6.00 -9.48 -15.36
N PHE A 88 -6.25 -8.64 -14.36
CA PHE A 88 -5.44 -8.64 -13.15
C PHE A 88 -5.68 -9.92 -12.34
N LYS A 89 -4.61 -10.42 -11.70
CA LYS A 89 -4.68 -11.56 -10.76
C LYS A 89 -4.58 -11.13 -9.30
N ARG A 90 -4.20 -9.87 -9.08
CA ARG A 90 -3.89 -9.28 -7.77
C ARG A 90 -4.67 -7.99 -7.62
N VAL A 91 -4.87 -7.54 -6.39
CA VAL A 91 -5.48 -6.23 -6.11
C VAL A 91 -4.58 -5.13 -6.68
N MET A 92 -5.20 -4.11 -7.28
CA MET A 92 -4.49 -3.04 -8.00
C MET A 92 -4.85 -1.67 -7.45
N PHE A 93 -3.99 -0.69 -7.71
CA PHE A 93 -4.29 0.71 -7.43
C PHE A 93 -5.35 1.23 -8.42
N GLY A 94 -6.14 2.21 -7.97
CA GLY A 94 -7.13 2.90 -8.81
C GLY A 94 -8.56 2.34 -8.73
N VAL A 95 -8.77 1.22 -8.03
CA VAL A 95 -10.13 0.70 -7.74
C VAL A 95 -10.54 1.08 -6.31
N ASN A 96 -11.78 1.52 -6.15
CA ASN A 96 -12.32 1.99 -4.87
C ASN A 96 -12.36 0.94 -3.76
N VAL A 97 -12.46 -0.35 -4.10
CA VAL A 97 -12.48 -1.47 -3.14
C VAL A 97 -11.09 -1.86 -2.64
N SER A 98 -10.03 -1.47 -3.36
CA SER A 98 -8.65 -1.89 -3.05
C SER A 98 -8.20 -1.52 -1.64
N PRO A 99 -8.46 -0.29 -1.12
CA PRO A 99 -8.12 0.07 0.25
C PRO A 99 -8.79 -0.84 1.28
N PHE A 100 -10.07 -1.17 1.08
CA PHE A 100 -10.79 -2.09 1.98
C PHE A 100 -10.15 -3.48 1.97
N LEU A 101 -9.85 -4.04 0.80
CA LEU A 101 -9.22 -5.36 0.70
C LEU A 101 -7.86 -5.41 1.40
N LEU A 102 -7.06 -4.34 1.26
CA LEU A 102 -5.78 -4.21 1.94
C LEU A 102 -5.95 -4.16 3.47
N SER A 103 -6.76 -3.23 3.97
CA SER A 103 -6.99 -3.08 5.41
C SER A 103 -7.59 -4.33 6.04
N ALA A 104 -8.54 -5.01 5.34
CA ALA A 104 -9.14 -6.25 5.81
C ALA A 104 -8.11 -7.39 5.89
N THR A 105 -7.24 -7.51 4.89
CA THR A 105 -6.17 -8.51 4.86
C THR A 105 -5.16 -8.28 5.98
N ILE A 106 -4.74 -7.04 6.20
CA ILE A 106 -3.82 -6.70 7.28
C ILE A 106 -4.44 -7.01 8.65
N LYS A 107 -5.70 -6.59 8.89
CA LYS A 107 -6.41 -6.89 10.14
C LYS A 107 -6.53 -8.39 10.40
N TYR A 108 -6.83 -9.16 9.36
CA TYR A 108 -6.86 -10.61 9.44
C TYR A 108 -5.50 -11.19 9.86
N HIS A 109 -4.39 -10.69 9.30
CA HIS A 109 -3.05 -11.12 9.69
C HIS A 109 -2.68 -10.70 11.12
N ILE A 110 -3.00 -9.47 11.53
CA ILE A 110 -2.79 -8.98 12.90
C ILE A 110 -3.48 -9.91 13.90
N GLU A 111 -4.76 -10.24 13.69
CA GLU A 111 -5.50 -11.12 14.59
C GLU A 111 -4.91 -12.54 14.60
N LYS A 112 -4.62 -13.09 13.41
CA LYS A 112 -4.07 -14.44 13.26
C LYS A 112 -2.72 -14.64 13.97
N TYR A 113 -1.88 -13.60 13.98
CA TYR A 113 -0.52 -13.67 14.52
C TYR A 113 -0.36 -13.00 15.89
N ARG A 114 -1.45 -12.48 16.47
CA ARG A 114 -1.43 -11.73 17.74
C ARG A 114 -0.77 -12.51 18.88
N GLU A 115 -1.06 -13.80 19.01
CA GLU A 115 -0.49 -14.63 20.08
C GLU A 115 1.00 -14.94 19.86
N GLN A 116 1.42 -15.09 18.62
CA GLN A 116 2.80 -15.44 18.27
C GLN A 116 3.74 -14.23 18.32
N TYR A 117 3.23 -13.06 17.91
CA TYR A 117 3.99 -11.82 17.79
C TYR A 117 3.21 -10.62 18.36
N PRO A 118 2.92 -10.60 19.67
CA PRO A 118 2.06 -9.59 20.29
C PRO A 118 2.61 -8.16 20.11
N ALA A 119 3.91 -7.95 20.30
CA ALA A 119 4.51 -6.62 20.16
C ALA A 119 4.45 -6.09 18.71
N ALA A 120 4.69 -6.96 17.71
CA ALA A 120 4.65 -6.56 16.30
C ALA A 120 3.23 -6.27 15.83
N THR A 121 2.26 -7.09 16.27
CA THR A 121 0.85 -6.92 15.92
C THR A 121 0.22 -5.69 16.57
N GLU A 122 0.59 -5.37 17.81
CA GLU A 122 0.20 -4.12 18.48
C GLU A 122 0.79 -2.88 17.78
N MET A 123 2.07 -2.94 17.39
CA MET A 123 2.71 -1.87 16.63
C MET A 123 2.01 -1.66 15.29
N LEU A 124 1.72 -2.72 14.54
CA LEU A 124 1.03 -2.60 13.26
C LEU A 124 -0.41 -2.06 13.42
N ASP A 125 -1.14 -2.45 14.46
CA ASP A 125 -2.51 -1.97 14.67
C ASP A 125 -2.57 -0.46 15.02
N THR A 126 -1.50 0.08 15.61
CA THR A 126 -1.45 1.47 16.09
C THR A 126 -0.70 2.43 15.16
N CYS A 127 0.29 1.93 14.41
CA CYS A 127 1.18 2.74 13.59
C CYS A 127 0.91 2.61 12.08
N LEU A 128 0.16 1.61 11.64
CA LEU A 128 -0.11 1.41 10.21
C LEU A 128 -1.28 2.27 9.74
N TYR A 129 -1.11 2.95 8.62
CA TYR A 129 -2.15 3.65 7.90
C TYR A 129 -2.12 3.26 6.43
N VAL A 130 -3.11 2.48 5.98
CA VAL A 130 -3.13 1.86 4.65
C VAL A 130 -1.88 0.98 4.43
N ASP A 131 -0.91 1.44 3.65
CA ASP A 131 0.37 0.81 3.33
C ASP A 131 1.56 1.43 4.08
N ASP A 132 1.37 2.59 4.73
CA ASP A 132 2.43 3.30 5.46
C ASP A 132 2.47 2.90 6.94
N VAL A 133 3.62 2.47 7.44
CA VAL A 133 3.92 2.37 8.88
C VAL A 133 4.54 3.68 9.34
N ILE A 134 3.86 4.38 10.24
CA ILE A 134 4.31 5.67 10.77
C ILE A 134 4.41 5.56 12.29
N SER A 135 5.61 5.79 12.82
CA SER A 135 5.91 5.71 14.25
C SER A 135 6.94 6.76 14.66
N GLY A 136 7.34 6.74 15.93
CA GLY A 136 8.36 7.60 16.48
C GLY A 136 9.11 6.96 17.64
N ALA A 137 10.30 7.49 17.93
CA ALA A 137 11.11 7.10 19.09
C ALA A 137 11.84 8.31 19.68
N ASP A 138 12.08 8.30 20.99
CA ASP A 138 12.80 9.38 21.66
C ASP A 138 14.33 9.20 21.63
N ASP A 139 14.80 7.99 21.31
CA ASP A 139 16.23 7.69 21.19
C ASP A 139 16.56 6.78 19.99
N ILE A 140 17.80 6.89 19.51
CA ILE A 140 18.30 6.18 18.32
C ILE A 140 18.30 4.67 18.54
N SER A 141 18.54 4.19 19.75
CA SER A 141 18.60 2.74 20.04
C SER A 141 17.21 2.11 19.93
N GLN A 142 16.18 2.80 20.42
CA GLN A 142 14.78 2.42 20.25
C GLN A 142 14.37 2.48 18.78
N ALA A 143 14.74 3.54 18.05
CA ALA A 143 14.45 3.63 16.62
C ALA A 143 15.06 2.46 15.82
N LEU A 144 16.32 2.12 16.11
CA LEU A 144 17.01 0.98 15.49
C LEU A 144 16.39 -0.36 15.87
N LYS A 145 15.88 -0.50 17.09
CA LYS A 145 15.19 -1.72 17.53
C LYS A 145 13.88 -1.89 16.77
N ILE A 146 13.05 -0.83 16.68
CA ILE A 146 11.79 -0.83 15.93
C ILE A 146 12.05 -1.19 14.45
N SER A 147 13.06 -0.58 13.83
CA SER A 147 13.42 -0.88 12.45
C SER A 147 13.89 -2.33 12.26
N LYS A 148 14.71 -2.87 13.17
CA LYS A 148 15.18 -4.27 13.11
C LYS A 148 14.08 -5.28 13.36
N ASP A 149 13.19 -5.00 14.30
CA ASP A 149 12.08 -5.89 14.62
C ASP A 149 11.12 -5.98 13.42
N ALA A 150 10.87 -4.88 12.73
CA ALA A 150 10.13 -4.87 11.49
C ALA A 150 10.86 -5.59 10.32
N ASP A 151 12.18 -5.40 10.17
CA ASP A 151 12.98 -6.09 9.15
C ASP A 151 13.07 -7.61 9.37
N ASN A 152 13.15 -8.08 10.62
CA ASN A 152 13.23 -9.51 10.93
C ASN A 152 11.94 -10.26 10.57
N HIS A 153 10.82 -9.56 10.41
CA HIS A 153 9.57 -10.14 9.92
C HIS A 153 9.53 -10.29 8.38
N LYS A 154 10.53 -9.78 7.63
CA LYS A 154 10.68 -9.99 6.18
C LYS A 154 10.87 -11.47 5.78
N ASN A 155 11.32 -12.32 6.71
CA ASN A 155 11.51 -13.76 6.46
C ASN A 155 10.25 -14.60 6.69
N CYS A 156 9.17 -14.02 7.23
CA CYS A 156 7.85 -14.64 7.11
C CYS A 156 7.34 -14.31 5.71
N GLN A 157 7.38 -15.26 4.79
CA GLN A 157 6.90 -15.17 3.39
C GLN A 157 5.42 -14.77 3.22
N HIS A 158 4.76 -14.27 4.28
CA HIS A 158 3.38 -13.85 4.35
C HIS A 158 3.20 -12.42 4.88
N ILE A 159 4.27 -11.70 5.25
CA ILE A 159 4.19 -10.31 5.71
C ILE A 159 5.27 -9.49 5.01
N THR A 160 4.88 -8.96 3.86
CA THR A 160 5.29 -7.71 3.22
C THR A 160 6.66 -7.08 3.50
N GLU A 161 7.38 -6.80 2.42
CA GLU A 161 8.68 -6.11 2.38
C GLU A 161 8.51 -4.66 2.84
N MET A 162 9.04 -4.29 4.02
CA MET A 162 9.02 -2.90 4.51
C MET A 162 10.32 -2.15 4.10
N GLU A 163 10.20 -1.00 3.44
CA GLU A 163 11.33 -0.10 3.16
C GLU A 163 11.34 1.08 4.15
N PHE A 164 12.39 1.19 4.96
CA PHE A 164 12.56 2.30 5.91
C PHE A 164 13.23 3.52 5.26
N LYS A 165 12.66 4.71 5.45
CA LYS A 165 13.30 5.99 5.11
C LYS A 165 13.60 6.77 6.39
N GLN A 166 14.89 6.97 6.68
CA GLN A 166 15.32 7.87 7.76
C GLN A 166 15.37 9.31 7.25
N SER A 167 14.63 10.22 7.88
CA SER A 167 14.79 11.66 7.66
C SER A 167 15.78 12.23 8.66
N ASN A 168 17.05 12.35 8.29
CA ASN A 168 18.02 13.14 9.05
C ASN A 168 17.60 14.61 9.03
N THR A 169 17.23 15.16 10.18
CA THR A 169 16.73 16.54 10.30
C THR A 169 17.83 17.58 10.60
N ASP A 170 19.10 17.25 10.37
CA ASP A 170 20.24 18.10 10.75
C ASP A 170 21.13 18.63 9.61
N GLU A 171 20.75 18.51 8.33
CA GLU A 171 21.63 18.94 7.21
C GLU A 171 21.14 20.10 6.32
N ASN A 172 20.10 20.86 6.72
CA ASN A 172 19.54 21.93 5.87
C ASN A 172 19.63 23.36 6.42
N LEU A 173 20.64 23.69 7.23
CA LEU A 173 20.82 25.07 7.74
C LEU A 173 21.97 25.89 7.12
N GLU A 174 22.70 25.42 6.12
CA GLU A 174 23.82 26.21 5.56
C GLU A 174 23.89 26.45 4.05
N LYS A 175 22.89 26.09 3.25
CA LYS A 175 22.91 26.41 1.80
C LYS A 175 21.67 27.16 1.34
N GLY A 176 21.68 28.46 1.63
CA GLY A 176 20.66 29.41 1.19
C GLY A 176 21.05 30.86 1.43
N ARG A 177 22.28 31.26 1.03
CA ARG A 177 22.63 32.68 0.89
C ARG A 177 23.21 32.91 -0.50
N ILE A 178 22.62 33.91 -1.15
CA ILE A 178 22.83 34.48 -2.49
C ILE A 178 22.08 33.75 -3.60
#